data_AF-A0AAD9MPN2-F1
#
_entry.id   AF-A0AAD9MPN2-F1
#
_cell.length_a   1.000
_cell.length_b   1.000
_cell.length_c   1.000
_cell.angle_alpha   90.00
_cell.angle_beta   90.00
_cell.angle_gamma   90.00
#
_symmetry.space_group_name_H-M   'P 1'
#
loop_
_entity.id
_entity.type
_entity.pdbx_description
1 polymer ?
#
loop_
_entity_poly.entity_id
_entity_poly.type
_entity_poly.pdbx_seq_one_letter_code
_entity_poly.pdbx_strand_id
1 'polypeptide(L)'
;MRGFGNPQTICIVETWMQHVAERLNLNPEQVRELNMYKSGEIFPFNGNPETSTFERTWNEVKSKSDFQVRSREVEEFNRVNKYRKRGIHIGPLNYGLHHIEAFLYQASALVCIHLDGSVLVHHGGVEMGQGVHTKIIQIASRVLDVPVEHIHING
;
A
#
# COMPACT_ATOMS: atom_id res chain seq x y z
N MET A 1 -11.78 -11.05 4.50
CA MET A 1 -11.70 -10.18 3.30
C MET A 1 -10.44 -9.32 3.40
N ARG A 2 -9.66 -9.17 2.32
CA ARG A 2 -8.43 -8.37 2.31
C ARG A 2 -8.76 -6.90 2.58
N GLY A 3 -7.99 -6.25 3.45
CA GLY A 3 -8.15 -4.83 3.83
C GLY A 3 -8.78 -4.58 5.21
N PHE A 4 -9.49 -5.57 5.78
CA PHE A 4 -9.97 -5.55 7.17
C PHE A 4 -10.62 -4.22 7.61
N GLY A 5 -11.73 -3.84 6.98
CA GLY A 5 -12.47 -2.61 7.32
C GLY A 5 -11.93 -1.33 6.66
N ASN A 6 -10.64 -1.28 6.29
CA ASN A 6 -10.05 -0.11 5.64
C ASN A 6 -10.76 0.28 4.32
N PRO A 7 -11.09 -0.64 3.40
CA PRO A 7 -11.77 -0.26 2.15
C PRO A 7 -13.12 0.44 2.39
N GLN A 8 -13.87 0.00 3.40
CA GLN A 8 -15.15 0.61 3.78
C GLN A 8 -14.94 2.03 4.31
N THR A 9 -13.97 2.21 5.22
CA THR A 9 -13.62 3.52 5.76
C THR A 9 -13.12 4.48 4.68
N ILE A 10 -12.22 4.03 3.82
CA ILE A 10 -11.68 4.84 2.71
C ILE A 10 -12.81 5.26 1.77
N CYS A 11 -13.77 4.37 1.46
CA CYS A 11 -14.91 4.73 0.60
C CYS A 11 -15.72 5.90 1.19
N ILE A 12 -16.04 5.84 2.49
CA ILE A 12 -16.75 6.93 3.19
C ILE A 12 -15.90 8.20 3.20
N VAL A 13 -14.61 8.05 3.53
CA VAL A 13 -13.66 9.17 3.65
C VAL A 13 -13.30 9.80 2.29
N GLU A 14 -13.48 9.12 1.18
CA GLU A 14 -13.31 9.72 -0.14
C GLU A 14 -14.62 10.35 -0.64
N THR A 15 -15.77 9.81 -0.23
CA THR A 15 -17.09 10.35 -0.60
C THR A 15 -17.34 11.73 0.01
N TRP A 16 -17.15 11.90 1.31
CA TRP A 16 -17.32 13.22 1.94
C TRP A 16 -16.27 14.25 1.44
N MET A 17 -15.06 13.82 1.06
CA MET A 17 -14.00 14.67 0.55
C MET A 17 -14.38 15.21 -0.83
N GLN A 18 -15.00 14.36 -1.65
CA GLN A 18 -15.61 14.75 -2.91
C GLN A 18 -16.72 15.79 -2.71
N HIS A 19 -17.64 15.57 -1.77
CA HIS A 19 -18.70 16.54 -1.48
C HIS A 19 -18.15 17.88 -0.95
N VAL A 20 -17.08 17.86 -0.16
CA VAL A 20 -16.40 19.08 0.30
C VAL A 20 -15.83 19.86 -0.89
N ALA A 21 -15.17 19.17 -1.82
CA ALA A 21 -14.65 19.79 -3.04
C ALA A 21 -15.75 20.43 -3.89
N GLU A 22 -16.87 19.72 -4.09
CA GLU A 22 -18.04 20.24 -4.80
C GLU A 22 -18.65 21.46 -4.09
N ARG A 23 -18.76 21.42 -2.76
CA ARG A 23 -19.33 22.52 -1.98
C ARG A 23 -18.46 23.78 -2.02
N LEU A 24 -17.14 23.61 -2.11
CA LEU A 24 -16.16 24.69 -2.18
C LEU A 24 -15.85 25.14 -3.61
N ASN A 25 -16.40 24.46 -4.63
CA ASN A 25 -16.07 24.65 -6.04
C ASN A 25 -14.55 24.59 -6.30
N LEU A 26 -13.89 23.64 -5.63
CA LEU A 26 -12.46 23.35 -5.79
C LEU A 26 -12.30 21.99 -6.45
N ASN A 27 -11.14 21.78 -7.08
CA ASN A 27 -10.85 20.46 -7.62
C ASN A 27 -10.62 19.46 -6.47
N PRO A 28 -11.13 18.23 -6.56
CA PRO A 28 -10.98 17.23 -5.51
C PRO A 28 -9.52 16.93 -5.13
N GLU A 29 -8.59 16.92 -6.08
CA GLU A 29 -7.16 16.73 -5.83
C GLU A 29 -6.55 17.86 -5.00
N GLN A 30 -6.99 19.11 -5.21
CA GLN A 30 -6.51 20.26 -4.43
C GLN A 30 -6.98 20.16 -2.98
N VAL A 31 -8.24 19.78 -2.77
CA VAL A 31 -8.77 19.57 -1.41
C VAL A 31 -8.00 18.46 -0.70
N ARG A 32 -7.69 17.36 -1.38
CA ARG A 32 -6.86 16.29 -0.82
C ARG A 32 -5.45 16.78 -0.47
N GLU A 33 -4.78 17.52 -1.35
CA GLU A 33 -3.44 18.06 -1.11
C GLU A 33 -3.36 19.00 0.10
N LEU A 34 -4.40 19.83 0.27
CA LEU A 34 -4.53 20.75 1.41
C LEU A 34 -4.74 20.01 2.74
N ASN A 35 -5.44 18.87 2.72
CA ASN A 35 -5.75 18.08 3.92
C ASN A 35 -4.79 16.90 4.13
N MET A 36 -3.78 16.72 3.27
CA MET A 36 -2.83 15.61 3.36
C MET A 36 -1.80 15.88 4.45
N TYR A 37 -1.55 14.87 5.28
CA TYR A 37 -0.52 14.91 6.31
C TYR A 37 0.84 15.34 5.77
N LYS A 38 1.52 16.19 6.53
CA LYS A 38 2.90 16.63 6.28
C LYS A 38 3.89 15.79 7.07
N SER A 39 5.13 15.79 6.63
CA SER A 39 6.20 15.07 7.32
C SER A 39 6.36 15.62 8.74
N GLY A 40 6.40 14.73 9.73
CA GLY A 40 6.52 15.09 11.15
C GLY A 40 5.20 15.43 11.85
N GLU A 41 4.06 15.41 11.16
CA GLU A 41 2.75 15.54 11.82
C GLU A 41 2.37 14.24 12.52
N ILE A 42 1.82 14.35 13.73
CA ILE A 42 1.36 13.19 14.51
C ILE A 42 0.03 12.71 13.95
N PHE A 43 -0.04 11.45 13.55
CA PHE A 43 -1.30 10.81 13.19
C PHE A 43 -2.17 10.61 14.44
N PRO A 44 -3.51 10.63 14.29
CA PRO A 44 -4.42 10.18 15.33
C PRO A 44 -3.96 8.84 15.91
N PHE A 45 -4.11 8.66 17.23
CA PHE A 45 -3.66 7.47 17.97
C PHE A 45 -2.13 7.31 18.07
N ASN A 46 -1.39 8.42 18.12
CA ASN A 46 0.06 8.47 18.39
C ASN A 46 0.94 7.76 17.34
N GLY A 47 0.48 7.66 16.10
CA GLY A 47 1.33 7.23 14.99
C GLY A 47 2.28 8.35 14.61
N ASN A 48 3.59 8.14 14.73
CA ASN A 48 4.58 9.10 14.23
C ASN A 48 5.07 8.66 12.83
N PRO A 49 4.71 9.35 11.75
CA PRO A 49 5.28 9.11 10.45
C PRO A 49 6.63 9.82 10.34
N GLU A 50 7.65 9.33 11.05
CA GLU A 50 9.03 9.81 10.88
C GLU A 50 9.51 9.66 9.42
N THR A 51 8.80 8.84 8.63
CA THR A 51 9.07 8.60 7.21
C THR A 51 7.80 8.66 6.35
N SER A 52 7.00 9.74 6.49
CA SER A 52 5.88 9.98 5.58
C SER A 52 6.37 10.06 4.12
N THR A 53 5.94 9.12 3.27
CA THR A 53 6.22 9.18 1.82
C THR A 53 5.08 9.77 1.00
N PHE A 54 4.06 10.35 1.65
CA PHE A 54 2.82 10.80 1.00
C PHE A 54 3.06 11.78 -0.15
N GLU A 55 3.81 12.86 0.12
CA GLU A 55 4.09 13.87 -0.90
C GLU A 55 4.87 13.29 -2.08
N ARG A 56 5.85 12.44 -1.80
CA ARG A 56 6.66 11.78 -2.84
C ARG A 56 5.80 10.89 -3.73
N THR A 57 5.03 9.96 -3.15
CA THR A 57 4.20 9.03 -3.93
C THR A 57 3.09 9.75 -4.68
N TRP A 58 2.48 10.76 -4.07
CA TRP A 58 1.47 11.59 -4.71
C TRP A 58 2.01 12.32 -5.95
N ASN A 59 3.17 12.98 -5.83
CA ASN A 59 3.80 13.68 -6.94
C ASN A 59 4.30 12.71 -8.02
N GLU A 60 4.86 11.57 -7.63
CA GLU A 60 5.31 10.53 -8.57
C GLU A 60 4.15 9.96 -9.38
N VAL A 61 3.00 9.67 -8.75
CA VAL A 61 1.80 9.17 -9.44
C VAL A 61 1.23 10.25 -10.37
N LYS A 62 1.12 11.50 -9.93
CA LYS A 62 0.65 12.61 -10.79
C LYS A 62 1.52 12.75 -12.04
N SER A 63 2.83 12.71 -11.88
CA SER A 63 3.79 12.84 -12.97
C SER A 63 3.76 11.62 -13.90
N LYS A 64 3.90 10.40 -13.39
CA LYS A 64 3.95 9.18 -14.22
C LYS A 64 2.64 8.88 -14.94
N SER A 65 1.51 9.39 -14.46
CA SER A 65 0.21 9.18 -15.07
C SER A 65 -0.23 10.32 -15.99
N ASP A 66 0.59 11.37 -16.16
CA ASP A 66 0.24 12.61 -16.87
C ASP A 66 -1.11 13.19 -16.42
N PHE A 67 -1.37 13.16 -15.11
CA PHE A 67 -2.70 13.38 -14.55
C PHE A 67 -3.30 14.72 -15.01
N GLN A 68 -2.53 15.80 -14.98
CA GLN A 68 -3.00 17.13 -15.36
C GLN A 68 -3.30 17.27 -16.85
N VAL A 69 -2.56 16.54 -17.71
CA VAL A 69 -2.84 16.51 -19.16
C VAL A 69 -4.13 15.75 -19.40
N ARG A 70 -4.25 14.55 -18.85
CA ARG A 70 -5.44 13.70 -19.00
C ARG A 70 -6.69 14.30 -18.37
N SER A 71 -6.56 15.09 -17.30
CA SER A 71 -7.69 15.81 -16.73
C SER A 71 -8.29 16.81 -17.72
N ARG A 72 -7.43 17.60 -18.39
CA ARG A 72 -7.86 18.53 -19.45
C ARG A 72 -8.47 17.80 -20.66
N GLU A 73 -7.91 16.65 -21.04
CA GLU A 73 -8.49 15.82 -22.11
C GLU A 73 -9.86 15.26 -21.75
N VAL A 74 -10.08 14.90 -20.47
CA VAL A 74 -11.38 14.44 -19.97
C VAL A 74 -12.40 15.56 -20.03
N GLU A 75 -12.05 16.78 -19.61
CA GLU A 75 -12.90 17.96 -19.71
C GLU A 75 -13.28 18.25 -21.17
N GLU A 76 -12.29 18.27 -22.07
CA GLU A 76 -12.52 18.51 -23.49
C GLU A 76 -13.43 17.44 -24.11
N PHE A 77 -13.15 16.17 -23.82
CA PHE A 77 -13.98 15.06 -24.26
C PHE A 77 -15.42 15.24 -23.76
N ASN A 78 -15.60 15.62 -22.51
CA ASN A 78 -16.91 15.83 -21.91
C ASN A 78 -17.64 17.05 -22.48
N ARG A 79 -16.92 18.07 -22.97
CA ARG A 79 -17.51 19.25 -23.61
C ARG A 79 -18.15 18.89 -24.95
N VAL A 80 -17.48 18.07 -25.77
CA VAL A 80 -17.92 17.76 -27.14
C VAL A 80 -18.84 16.53 -27.23
N ASN A 81 -18.85 15.66 -26.22
CA ASN A 81 -19.67 14.44 -26.21
C ASN A 81 -20.89 14.59 -25.29
N LYS A 82 -22.10 14.58 -25.86
CA LYS A 82 -23.36 14.69 -25.08
C LYS A 82 -23.71 13.41 -24.31
N TYR A 83 -23.61 12.25 -24.96
CA TYR A 83 -24.11 10.97 -24.44
C TYR A 83 -23.03 10.05 -23.86
N ARG A 84 -21.76 10.44 -23.92
CA ARG A 84 -20.64 9.69 -23.36
C ARG A 84 -19.76 10.66 -22.60
N LYS A 85 -19.47 10.34 -21.34
CA LYS A 85 -18.57 11.09 -20.49
C LYS A 85 -17.40 10.23 -20.04
N ARG A 86 -16.30 10.88 -19.68
CA ARG A 86 -15.13 10.30 -19.03
C ARG A 86 -14.99 10.91 -17.64
N GLY A 87 -14.41 10.14 -16.73
CA GLY A 87 -14.00 10.60 -15.41
C GLY A 87 -12.54 10.23 -15.19
N ILE A 88 -11.87 11.01 -14.37
CA ILE A 88 -10.52 10.74 -13.89
C ILE A 88 -10.48 11.06 -12.39
N HIS A 89 -9.72 10.28 -11.64
CA HIS A 89 -9.58 10.44 -10.20
C HIS A 89 -8.17 10.01 -9.79
N ILE A 90 -7.64 10.69 -8.77
CA ILE A 90 -6.42 10.33 -8.07
C ILE A 90 -6.68 10.45 -6.56
N GLY A 91 -6.31 9.41 -5.82
CA GLY A 91 -6.54 9.30 -4.38
C GLY A 91 -5.29 8.78 -3.66
N PRO A 92 -4.99 9.30 -2.45
CA PRO A 92 -3.88 8.81 -1.64
C PRO A 92 -4.27 7.49 -0.94
N LEU A 93 -3.27 6.76 -0.44
CA LEU A 93 -3.50 5.58 0.38
C LEU A 93 -2.57 5.60 1.60
N ASN A 94 -3.16 5.70 2.79
CA ASN A 94 -2.50 5.38 4.06
C ASN A 94 -3.04 4.04 4.56
N TYR A 95 -2.17 3.08 4.84
CA TYR A 95 -2.57 1.77 5.36
C TYR A 95 -1.66 1.38 6.52
N GLY A 96 -2.22 1.38 7.74
CA GLY A 96 -1.49 0.98 8.93
C GLY A 96 -1.18 -0.52 8.93
N LEU A 97 0.08 -0.87 9.18
CA LEU A 97 0.55 -2.26 9.22
C LEU A 97 0.63 -2.76 10.66
N HIS A 98 -0.53 -2.90 11.29
CA HIS A 98 -0.62 -3.20 12.71
C HIS A 98 -1.72 -4.22 13.03
N HIS A 99 -1.41 -5.16 13.93
CA HIS A 99 -2.41 -5.93 14.66
C HIS A 99 -2.98 -5.09 15.81
N ILE A 100 -4.28 -5.25 16.08
CA ILE A 100 -4.97 -4.60 17.21
C ILE A 100 -4.38 -5.10 18.54
N GLU A 101 -4.10 -6.41 18.62
CA GLU A 101 -3.56 -7.06 19.81
C GLU A 101 -2.05 -7.23 19.75
N ALA A 102 -1.34 -6.70 20.75
CA ALA A 102 0.13 -6.67 20.79
C ALA A 102 0.77 -8.07 20.77
N PHE A 103 0.11 -9.08 21.35
CA PHE A 103 0.67 -10.43 21.38
C PHE A 103 0.69 -11.09 19.99
N LEU A 104 -0.07 -10.61 19.00
CA LEU A 104 -0.05 -11.15 17.65
C LEU A 104 1.22 -10.75 16.87
N TYR A 105 2.02 -9.81 17.39
CA TYR A 105 3.33 -9.44 16.82
C TYR A 105 4.45 -10.40 17.22
N GLN A 106 4.17 -11.69 17.18
CA GLN A 106 5.18 -12.72 17.42
C GLN A 106 5.23 -13.66 16.22
N ALA A 107 6.43 -14.08 15.86
CA ALA A 107 6.67 -15.09 14.84
C ALA A 107 7.84 -15.97 15.27
N SER A 108 7.81 -17.22 14.88
CA SER A 108 8.89 -18.18 15.13
C SER A 108 9.19 -18.97 13.85
N ALA A 109 10.43 -19.46 13.78
CA ALA A 109 10.91 -20.34 12.74
C ALA A 109 11.81 -21.41 13.33
N LEU A 110 11.86 -22.58 12.69
CA LEU A 110 12.76 -23.68 12.97
C LEU A 110 13.67 -23.87 11.76
N VAL A 111 14.98 -23.90 11.98
CA VAL A 111 15.98 -24.09 10.92
C VAL A 111 16.82 -25.32 11.26
N CYS A 112 16.87 -26.27 10.33
CA CYS A 112 17.65 -27.50 10.45
C CYS A 112 18.71 -27.51 9.34
N ILE A 113 19.98 -27.66 9.72
CA ILE A 113 21.09 -27.84 8.77
C ILE A 113 21.50 -29.30 8.81
N HIS A 114 21.39 -29.98 7.69
CA HIS A 114 21.75 -31.38 7.55
C HIS A 114 23.26 -31.54 7.29
N LEU A 115 23.79 -32.75 7.50
CA LEU A 115 25.22 -33.04 7.33
C LEU A 115 25.71 -32.89 5.89
N ASP A 116 24.81 -32.99 4.91
CA ASP A 116 25.09 -32.73 3.49
C ASP A 116 25.10 -31.23 3.13
N GLY A 117 24.85 -30.35 4.11
CA GLY A 117 24.79 -28.91 3.95
C GLY A 117 23.44 -28.39 3.43
N SER A 118 22.45 -29.25 3.21
CA SER A 118 21.09 -28.82 2.90
C SER A 118 20.42 -28.18 4.12
N VAL A 119 19.57 -27.18 3.87
CA VAL A 119 18.89 -26.41 4.92
C VAL A 119 17.39 -26.59 4.77
N LEU A 120 16.74 -27.02 5.85
CA LEU A 120 15.29 -27.09 5.97
C LEU A 120 14.79 -25.99 6.90
N VAL A 121 13.84 -25.18 6.44
CA VAL A 121 13.23 -24.09 7.20
C VAL A 121 11.73 -24.32 7.36
N HIS A 122 11.22 -24.16 8.59
CA HIS A 122 9.79 -24.11 8.90
C HIS A 122 9.46 -22.78 9.58
N HIS A 123 8.29 -22.21 9.30
CA HIS A 123 7.80 -21.00 9.95
C HIS A 123 6.27 -21.03 10.08
N GLY A 124 5.70 -20.25 11.01
CA GLY A 124 4.25 -20.22 11.26
C GLY A 124 3.40 -19.52 10.18
N GLY A 125 4.00 -19.13 9.06
CA GLY A 125 3.30 -18.40 7.99
C GLY A 125 2.78 -19.35 6.92
N VAL A 126 1.51 -19.22 6.55
CA VAL A 126 0.87 -20.09 5.56
C VAL A 126 1.01 -19.50 4.17
N GLU A 127 1.49 -20.28 3.19
CA GLU A 127 1.47 -19.89 1.79
C GLU A 127 0.06 -20.00 1.21
N MET A 128 -0.44 -18.89 0.66
CA MET A 128 -1.77 -18.76 0.07
C MET A 128 -1.73 -18.01 -1.27
N GLY A 129 -0.55 -17.95 -1.91
CA GLY A 129 -0.28 -17.26 -3.17
C GLY A 129 0.43 -15.91 -3.03
N GLN A 130 0.74 -15.47 -1.81
CA GLN A 130 1.48 -14.23 -1.55
C GLN A 130 3.01 -14.38 -1.65
N GLY A 131 3.51 -15.62 -1.80
CA GLY A 131 4.92 -15.93 -1.95
C GLY A 131 5.70 -15.76 -0.65
N VAL A 132 5.12 -16.13 0.49
CA VAL A 132 5.81 -16.07 1.78
C VAL A 132 6.95 -17.08 1.85
N HIS A 133 6.78 -18.30 1.33
CA HIS A 133 7.87 -19.29 1.34
C HIS A 133 9.05 -18.85 0.48
N THR A 134 8.78 -18.31 -0.71
CA THR A 134 9.82 -17.73 -1.58
C THR A 134 10.62 -16.64 -0.86
N LYS A 135 9.93 -15.74 -0.15
CA LYS A 135 10.58 -14.66 0.62
C LYS A 135 11.42 -15.18 1.77
N ILE A 136 10.94 -16.20 2.50
CA ILE A 136 11.70 -16.79 3.60
C ILE A 136 12.96 -17.51 3.07
N ILE A 137 12.88 -18.22 1.95
CA ILE A 137 14.05 -18.82 1.28
C ILE A 137 15.07 -17.74 0.90
N GLN A 138 14.63 -16.62 0.32
CA GLN A 138 15.50 -15.48 -0.02
C GLN A 138 16.19 -14.89 1.22
N ILE A 139 15.47 -14.77 2.34
CA ILE A 139 16.04 -14.30 3.62
C ILE A 139 17.08 -15.30 4.12
N ALA A 140 16.74 -16.59 4.19
CA ALA A 140 17.64 -17.63 4.68
C ALA A 140 18.91 -17.73 3.82
N SER A 141 18.78 -17.66 2.49
CA SER A 141 19.91 -17.66 1.55
C SER A 141 20.85 -16.49 1.82
N ARG A 142 20.30 -15.28 1.97
CA ARG A 142 21.10 -14.08 2.27
C ARG A 142 21.78 -14.14 3.64
N VAL A 143 21.12 -14.70 4.64
CA VAL A 143 21.62 -14.73 6.02
C VAL A 143 22.67 -15.83 6.21
N LEU A 144 22.47 -17.00 5.60
CA LEU A 144 23.39 -18.14 5.68
C LEU A 144 24.49 -18.10 4.62
N ASP A 145 24.39 -17.19 3.65
CA ASP A 145 25.31 -17.05 2.52
C ASP A 145 25.45 -18.34 1.71
N VAL A 146 24.31 -18.98 1.42
CA VAL A 146 24.23 -20.19 0.59
C VAL A 146 23.24 -20.00 -0.56
N PRO A 147 23.40 -20.71 -1.68
CA PRO A 147 22.45 -20.64 -2.80
C PRO A 147 21.04 -21.06 -2.38
N VAL A 148 20.01 -20.47 -2.99
CA VAL A 148 18.60 -20.77 -2.67
C VAL A 148 18.25 -22.24 -2.93
N GLU A 149 18.97 -22.89 -3.84
CA GLU A 149 18.81 -24.30 -4.21
C GLU A 149 19.18 -25.25 -3.06
N HIS A 150 19.93 -24.78 -2.07
CA HIS A 150 20.29 -25.55 -0.87
C HIS A 150 19.22 -25.45 0.22
N ILE A 151 18.22 -24.57 0.06
CA ILE A 151 17.24 -24.23 1.09
C ILE A 151 15.85 -24.69 0.69
N HIS A 152 15.22 -25.43 1.58
CA HIS A 152 13.91 -26.03 1.36
C HIS A 152 12.95 -25.61 2.48
N ILE A 153 11.69 -25.36 2.11
CA ILE A 153 10.57 -25.21 3.05
C ILE A 153 9.56 -26.27 2.66
N ASN A 154 9.21 -27.13 3.61
CA ASN A 154 8.10 -28.06 3.46
C ASN A 154 6.86 -27.41 4.07
N GLY A 155 5.85 -27.19 3.21
CA GLY A 155 4.52 -26.67 3.56
C GLY A 155 3.46 -27.74 3.43
#